data_AF-A0A090THN9-F1
#
_entry.id   AF-A0A090THN9-F1
#
_cell.length_a   1.000
_cell.length_b   1.000
_cell.length_c   1.000
_cell.angle_alpha   90.00
_cell.angle_beta   90.00
_cell.angle_gamma   90.00
#
_symmetry.space_group_name_H-M   'P 1'
#
loop_
_entity.id
_entity.type
_entity.pdbx_description
1 polymer ?
#
loop_
_entity_poly.entity_id
_entity_poly.type
_entity_poly.pdbx_seq_one_letter_code
_entity_poly.pdbx_strand_id
1 'polypeptide(L)'
;MTERTMITDTTTWPSPAKLNLFLYITGRQANGYHELQTLFQFIDLCDSLEITANDSGDITLSPEIEGVATQDNLIWKAASALQAKAQCTYGAHIKLDKILPMGGGIGGGSSNAATTLVA
;
A
#
# COMPACT_ATOMS: atom_id res chain seq x y z
N MET A 1 -20.09 26.37 -6.61
CA MET A 1 -18.90 25.50 -6.50
C MET A 1 -18.76 25.20 -5.02
N THR A 2 -19.28 24.07 -4.57
CA THR A 2 -19.43 23.76 -3.14
C THR A 2 -18.05 23.47 -2.58
N GLU A 3 -17.59 24.31 -1.66
CA GLU A 3 -16.32 24.15 -0.94
C GLU A 3 -16.41 22.82 -0.16
N ARG A 4 -15.75 21.78 -0.67
CA ARG A 4 -15.66 20.51 0.04
C ARG A 4 -14.67 20.71 1.17
N THR A 5 -15.18 20.81 2.40
CA THR A 5 -14.34 20.83 3.60
C THR A 5 -13.48 19.56 3.63
N MET A 6 -12.17 19.75 3.65
CA MET A 6 -11.20 18.64 3.79
C MET A 6 -11.36 18.00 5.15
N ILE A 7 -11.44 16.67 5.19
CA ILE A 7 -11.35 15.90 6.42
C ILE A 7 -9.85 15.76 6.72
N THR A 8 -9.36 16.51 7.70
CA THR A 8 -7.96 16.45 8.16
C THR A 8 -7.79 15.49 9.35
N ASP A 9 -8.84 14.77 9.73
CA ASP A 9 -8.76 13.77 10.78
C ASP A 9 -7.91 12.59 10.32
N THR A 10 -7.07 12.08 11.23
CA THR A 10 -6.31 10.86 10.98
C THR A 10 -7.24 9.65 11.02
N THR A 11 -7.16 8.81 10.00
CA THR A 11 -7.83 7.49 9.97
C THR A 11 -6.80 6.37 10.07
N THR A 12 -7.18 5.24 10.65
CA THR A 12 -6.28 4.08 10.84
C THR A 12 -6.86 2.84 10.17
N TRP A 13 -6.04 2.17 9.37
CA TRP A 13 -6.47 1.05 8.53
C TRP A 13 -5.56 -0.17 8.71
N PRO A 14 -6.13 -1.38 8.87
CA PRO A 14 -5.35 -2.60 8.91
C PRO A 14 -4.86 -2.98 7.50
N SER A 15 -3.65 -3.54 7.44
CA SER A 15 -3.05 -4.05 6.22
C SER A 15 -2.64 -5.52 6.44
N PRO A 16 -3.54 -6.49 6.13
CA PRO A 16 -3.37 -7.88 6.52
C PRO A 16 -2.31 -8.60 5.70
N ALA A 17 -1.58 -9.50 6.34
CA ALA A 17 -0.73 -10.47 5.68
C ALA A 17 -1.57 -11.54 4.97
N LYS A 18 -0.93 -12.22 4.02
CA LYS A 18 -1.46 -13.45 3.41
C LYS A 18 -0.51 -14.62 3.59
N LEU A 19 -1.05 -15.82 3.39
CA LEU A 19 -0.33 -17.06 3.12
C LEU A 19 -0.70 -17.57 1.73
N ASN A 20 0.23 -18.29 1.11
CA ASN A 20 -0.07 -19.16 -0.03
C ASN A 20 -0.21 -20.57 0.52
N LEU A 21 -1.44 -21.08 0.67
CA LEU A 21 -1.65 -22.44 1.20
C LEU A 21 -1.17 -23.53 0.22
N PHE A 22 -1.07 -23.17 -1.06
CA PHE A 22 -0.22 -23.84 -2.03
C PHE A 22 0.28 -22.82 -3.05
N LEU A 23 1.38 -23.13 -3.74
CA LEU A 23 1.87 -22.36 -4.88
C LEU A 23 2.35 -23.35 -5.93
N TYR A 24 1.77 -23.28 -7.13
CA TYR A 24 2.12 -24.14 -8.26
C TYR A 24 2.46 -23.28 -9.48
N ILE A 25 3.62 -23.54 -10.07
CA ILE A 25 4.07 -22.86 -11.29
C ILE A 25 3.57 -23.66 -12.49
N THR A 26 2.70 -23.07 -13.30
CA THR A 26 2.06 -23.75 -14.44
C THR A 26 2.76 -23.47 -15.77
N GLY A 27 3.61 -22.44 -15.82
CA GLY A 27 4.30 -22.03 -17.04
C GLY A 27 5.20 -20.82 -16.84
N ARG A 28 5.88 -20.42 -17.93
CA ARG A 28 6.69 -19.21 -17.98
C ARG A 28 6.24 -18.34 -19.14
N GLN A 29 5.99 -17.06 -18.85
CA GLN A 29 5.58 -16.07 -19.82
C GLN A 29 6.77 -15.50 -20.61
N ALA A 30 6.50 -14.95 -21.79
CA ALA A 30 7.52 -14.34 -22.66
C ALA A 30 8.22 -13.12 -22.02
N ASN A 31 7.55 -12.43 -21.08
CA ASN A 31 8.10 -11.29 -20.35
C ASN A 31 9.01 -11.69 -19.16
N GLY A 32 9.29 -12.99 -18.99
CA GLY A 32 10.16 -13.51 -17.94
C GLY A 32 9.46 -13.87 -16.63
N TYR A 33 8.18 -13.53 -16.45
CA TYR A 33 7.38 -13.93 -15.29
C TYR A 33 6.87 -15.38 -15.38
N HIS A 34 6.39 -15.92 -14.26
CA HIS A 34 5.79 -17.25 -14.21
C HIS A 34 4.28 -17.17 -14.10
N GLU A 35 3.60 -18.13 -14.72
CA GLU A 35 2.18 -18.38 -14.47
C GLU A 35 2.04 -19.17 -13.16
N LEU A 36 1.16 -18.72 -12.28
CA LEU A 36 0.99 -19.26 -10.95
C LEU A 36 -0.46 -19.66 -10.71
N GLN A 37 -0.65 -20.81 -10.07
CA GLN A 37 -1.87 -21.21 -9.42
C GLN A 37 -1.60 -21.26 -7.91
N THR A 38 -2.46 -20.62 -7.11
CA THR A 38 -2.26 -20.49 -5.66
C THR A 38 -3.60 -20.29 -4.97
N LEU A 39 -3.71 -20.73 -3.71
CA LEU A 39 -4.81 -20.38 -2.80
C LEU A 39 -4.28 -19.38 -1.77
N PHE A 40 -4.81 -18.16 -1.82
CA PHE A 40 -4.49 -17.13 -0.83
C PHE A 40 -5.39 -17.25 0.39
N GLN A 41 -4.79 -17.13 1.57
CA GLN A 41 -5.50 -17.01 2.84
C GLN A 41 -4.99 -15.78 3.57
N PHE A 42 -5.87 -14.83 3.87
CA PHE A 42 -5.53 -13.73 4.78
C PHE A 42 -5.49 -14.23 6.22
N ILE A 43 -4.63 -13.63 7.02
CA ILE A 43 -4.49 -13.92 8.45
C ILE A 43 -4.62 -12.63 9.25
N ASP A 44 -4.90 -12.76 10.55
CA ASP A 44 -5.16 -11.62 11.44
C ASP A 44 -3.88 -10.87 11.87
N LEU A 45 -2.75 -11.17 11.24
CA LEU A 45 -1.49 -10.43 11.45
C LEU A 45 -1.38 -9.34 10.39
N CYS A 46 -1.26 -8.09 10.85
CA CYS A 46 -1.34 -6.91 9.99
C CYS A 46 -0.18 -5.94 10.26
N ASP A 47 0.20 -5.17 9.24
CA ASP A 47 0.71 -3.81 9.48
C ASP A 47 -0.49 -2.86 9.72
N SER A 48 -0.23 -1.62 10.13
CA SER A 48 -1.28 -0.58 10.14
C SER A 48 -0.83 0.69 9.41
N LEU A 49 -1.79 1.36 8.77
CA LEU A 49 -1.59 2.65 8.11
C LEU A 49 -2.42 3.71 8.81
N GLU A 50 -1.78 4.77 9.26
CA GLU A 50 -2.43 6.02 9.65
C GLU A 50 -2.36 7.00 8.47
N ILE A 51 -3.49 7.56 8.06
CA ILE A 51 -3.57 8.48 6.92
C ILE A 51 -4.21 9.79 7.34
N THR A 52 -3.53 10.89 7.05
CA THR A 52 -3.99 12.26 7.30
C THR A 52 -3.93 13.04 5.99
N ALA A 53 -5.07 13.48 5.48
CA ALA A 53 -5.11 14.32 4.29
C ALA A 53 -4.55 15.72 4.57
N ASN A 54 -3.94 16.35 3.58
CA ASN A 54 -3.37 17.70 3.68
C ASN A 54 -3.63 18.54 2.42
N ASP A 55 -3.32 19.83 2.49
CA ASP A 55 -3.51 20.80 1.42
C ASP A 55 -2.22 21.13 0.64
N SER A 56 -1.08 20.52 0.98
CA SER A 56 0.19 20.79 0.29
C SER A 56 0.24 20.20 -1.11
N GLY A 57 -0.58 19.18 -1.37
CA GLY A 57 -0.54 18.39 -2.60
C GLY A 57 0.51 17.27 -2.57
N ASP A 58 1.30 17.18 -1.49
CA ASP A 58 2.39 16.21 -1.39
C ASP A 58 1.95 14.92 -0.70
N ILE A 59 2.42 13.79 -1.25
CA ILE A 59 2.36 12.49 -0.60
C ILE A 59 3.65 12.29 0.17
N THR A 60 3.55 12.21 1.50
CA THR A 60 4.68 11.93 2.39
C THR A 60 4.46 10.61 3.13
N LEU A 61 5.55 9.92 3.44
CA LEU A 61 5.53 8.61 4.09
C LEU A 61 6.46 8.63 5.31
N SER A 62 6.02 8.06 6.42
CA SER A 62 6.85 7.81 7.60
C SER A 62 6.62 6.39 8.15
N PRO A 63 7.61 5.76 8.81
CA PRO A 63 9.02 6.13 8.78
C PRO A 63 9.64 5.92 7.39
N GLU A 64 10.81 6.51 7.17
CA GLU A 64 11.66 6.09 6.06
C GLU A 64 12.11 4.64 6.30
N ILE A 65 12.04 3.81 5.25
CA ILE A 65 12.53 2.43 5.31
C ILE A 65 13.95 2.44 4.74
N GLU A 66 14.91 2.02 5.56
CA GLU A 66 16.32 1.97 5.15
C GLU A 66 16.49 1.16 3.85
N GLY A 67 17.20 1.75 2.88
CA GLY A 67 17.45 1.12 1.58
C GLY A 67 16.26 1.15 0.61
N VAL A 68 15.14 1.78 0.96
CA VAL A 68 13.98 1.96 0.06
C VAL A 68 13.70 3.45 -0.11
N ALA A 69 14.01 3.97 -1.31
CA ALA A 69 13.62 5.34 -1.65
C ALA A 69 12.09 5.51 -1.56
N THR A 70 11.63 6.68 -1.11
CA THR A 70 10.18 6.94 -0.93
C THR A 70 9.38 6.66 -2.19
N GLN A 71 9.88 7.08 -3.35
CA GLN A 71 9.20 6.88 -4.64
C GLN A 71 9.21 5.43 -5.09
N ASP A 72 10.06 4.57 -4.51
CA ASP A 72 10.08 3.14 -4.78
C ASP A 72 9.10 2.36 -3.90
N ASN A 73 8.67 2.94 -2.78
CA ASN A 73 7.70 2.35 -1.87
C ASN A 73 6.32 2.21 -2.54
N LEU A 74 5.73 1.02 -2.44
CA LEU A 74 4.43 0.74 -3.05
C LEU A 74 3.28 1.56 -2.43
N ILE A 75 3.39 1.99 -1.17
CA ILE A 75 2.43 2.90 -0.53
C ILE A 75 2.43 4.24 -1.27
N TRP A 76 3.61 4.82 -1.46
CA TRP A 76 3.76 6.10 -2.17
C TRP A 76 3.28 5.96 -3.62
N LYS A 77 3.71 4.91 -4.33
CA LYS A 77 3.26 4.63 -5.71
C LYS A 77 1.74 4.52 -5.81
N ALA A 78 1.10 3.84 -4.85
CA ALA A 78 -0.35 3.70 -4.80
C ALA A 78 -1.06 5.05 -4.58
N ALA A 79 -0.64 5.80 -3.56
CA ALA A 79 -1.20 7.11 -3.25
C ALA A 79 -1.02 8.11 -4.42
N SER A 80 0.18 8.18 -5.00
CA SER A 80 0.44 9.04 -6.16
C SER A 80 -0.35 8.63 -7.40
N ALA A 81 -0.49 7.32 -7.66
CA ALA A 81 -1.32 6.83 -8.76
C ALA A 81 -2.80 7.17 -8.55
N LEU A 82 -3.31 7.04 -7.32
CA LEU A 82 -4.68 7.42 -6.97
C LEU A 82 -4.90 8.92 -7.13
N GLN A 83 -4.00 9.74 -6.59
CA GLN A 83 -4.03 11.21 -6.70
C GLN A 83 -4.10 11.64 -8.17
N ALA A 84 -3.21 11.09 -9.01
CA ALA A 84 -3.19 11.37 -10.45
C ALA A 84 -4.46 10.89 -11.16
N LYS A 85 -4.94 9.67 -10.85
CA LYS A 85 -6.13 9.08 -11.47
C LYS A 85 -7.40 9.84 -11.12
N ALA A 86 -7.51 10.34 -9.88
CA ALA A 86 -8.64 11.11 -9.39
C ALA A 86 -8.54 12.61 -9.74
N GLN A 87 -7.41 13.07 -10.31
CA GLN A 87 -7.10 14.49 -10.51
C GLN A 87 -7.24 15.29 -9.20
N CYS A 88 -6.85 14.67 -8.08
CA CYS A 88 -6.92 15.28 -6.76
C CYS A 88 -5.73 16.21 -6.55
N THR A 89 -5.98 17.43 -6.07
CA THR A 89 -4.93 18.41 -5.75
C THR A 89 -4.46 18.34 -4.30
N TYR A 90 -5.12 17.57 -3.46
CA TYR A 90 -4.76 17.38 -2.06
C TYR A 90 -3.65 16.34 -1.90
N GLY A 91 -2.87 16.47 -0.84
CA GLY A 91 -1.84 15.51 -0.46
C GLY A 91 -2.28 14.64 0.71
N ALA A 92 -1.36 13.80 1.18
CA ALA A 92 -1.57 12.98 2.37
C ALA A 92 -0.24 12.71 3.08
N HIS A 93 -0.28 12.71 4.40
CA HIS A 93 0.73 12.05 5.21
C HIS A 93 0.27 10.63 5.50
N ILE A 94 1.10 9.65 5.17
CA ILE A 94 0.84 8.24 5.44
C ILE A 94 1.92 7.77 6.43
N LYS A 95 1.50 7.25 7.57
CA LYS A 95 2.39 6.64 8.55
C LYS A 95 2.15 5.14 8.59
N LEU A 96 3.21 4.38 8.39
CA LEU A 96 3.22 2.93 8.42
C LEU A 96 3.75 2.45 9.78
N ASP A 97 2.91 1.72 10.52
CA ASP A 97 3.37 0.88 11.61
C ASP A 97 3.64 -0.53 11.07
N LYS A 98 4.93 -0.83 10.91
CA LYS A 98 5.41 -2.05 10.27
C LYS A 98 5.62 -3.15 11.32
N ILE A 99 4.71 -4.12 11.33
CA ILE A 99 4.80 -5.32 12.18
C ILE A 99 5.26 -6.53 11.36
N LEU A 100 4.82 -6.62 10.11
CA LEU A 100 5.10 -7.73 9.21
C LEU A 100 6.57 -7.69 8.74
N PRO A 101 7.30 -8.82 8.72
CA PRO A 101 8.70 -8.86 8.31
C PRO A 101 8.88 -8.46 6.84
N MET A 102 9.86 -7.60 6.58
CA MET A 102 10.28 -7.25 5.22
C MET A 102 10.83 -8.51 4.52
N GLY A 103 10.42 -8.73 3.26
CA GLY A 103 10.87 -9.88 2.47
C GLY A 103 10.32 -11.24 2.92
N GLY A 104 9.40 -11.31 3.89
CA GLY A 104 8.91 -12.57 4.45
C GLY A 104 7.98 -13.42 3.55
N GLY A 105 7.76 -13.04 2.29
CA GLY A 105 6.88 -13.79 1.36
C GLY A 105 5.36 -13.71 1.68
N ILE A 106 4.99 -12.93 2.70
CA ILE A 106 3.63 -12.79 3.22
C ILE A 106 2.81 -11.65 2.59
N GLY A 107 3.37 -10.95 1.60
CA GLY A 107 2.64 -9.93 0.85
C GLY A 107 2.42 -8.58 1.55
N GLY A 108 3.18 -8.26 2.61
CA GLY A 108 3.01 -7.02 3.39
C GLY A 108 3.01 -5.75 2.55
N GLY A 109 4.05 -5.50 1.75
CA GLY A 109 4.12 -4.28 0.92
C GLY A 109 2.99 -4.16 -0.11
N SER A 110 2.54 -5.28 -0.70
CA SER A 110 1.38 -5.29 -1.60
C SER A 110 0.08 -5.01 -0.85
N SER A 111 -0.07 -5.54 0.36
CA SER A 111 -1.20 -5.24 1.24
C SER A 111 -1.22 -3.77 1.62
N ASN A 112 -0.07 -3.17 1.96
CA ASN A 112 0.00 -1.75 2.33
C ASN A 112 -0.43 -0.86 1.15
N ALA A 113 0.03 -1.19 -0.06
CA ALA A 113 -0.37 -0.50 -1.28
C ALA A 113 -1.88 -0.63 -1.55
N ALA A 114 -2.44 -1.84 -1.39
CA ALA A 114 -3.88 -2.06 -1.55
C ALA A 114 -4.70 -1.28 -0.51
N THR A 115 -4.31 -1.32 0.77
CA THR A 115 -4.93 -0.54 1.85
C THR A 115 -4.89 0.95 1.55
N THR A 116 -3.78 1.46 1.01
CA THR A 116 -3.64 2.88 0.62
C THR A 116 -4.65 3.30 -0.45
N LEU A 117 -5.06 2.40 -1.35
CA LEU A 117 -6.01 2.70 -2.42
C LEU A 117 -7.48 2.74 -1.95
N VAL A 118 -7.81 2.02 -0.87
CA VAL A 118 -9.19 1.88 -0.38
C VAL A 118 -9.53 2.78 0.81
N ALA A 119 -8.50 3.31 1.48
CA ALA A 119 -8.61 4.16 2.65
C ALA A 119 -9.12 5.58 2.33
#